data_AF-A0AAV3PVE7-F1
#
_entry.id   AF-A0AAV3PVE7-F1
#
_cell.length_a   1.000
_cell.length_b   1.000
_cell.length_c   1.000
_cell.angle_alpha   90.00
_cell.angle_beta   90.00
_cell.angle_gamma   90.00
#
_symmetry.space_group_name_H-M   'P 1'
#
loop_
_entity.id
_entity.type
_entity.pdbx_description
1 polymer ?
#
loop_
_entity_poly.entity_id
_entity_poly.type
_entity_poly.pdbx_seq_one_letter_code
_entity_poly.pdbx_strand_id
1 'polypeptide(L)'
;MHKVLRIDTTSYLVLGTFIMEWDEGSIMADELLSSKESAHMYAKRLAELALVLGFDGWLINMEVKIKHVPNLKEFISHLTQMMHSSVPGSLIIWYDSVTTSGKLDWQNQLNSSNKAFFDLCDGIFVNYTWKESYVNKSAEVAGDRKFDVYMGIDVFGRGTYGGGQWTTNVALDVIKKNDVSAAIFAPGWVYENNDKNEFQTLQNRWWGLVEKSWGVVRKYPHRLPFYSNFDQGRGFHISVEGMQICAVNWNNISSQSYQPFLEYPEESDVRSVQCFIDFKEASYSGGGNITFQGSLEKDAATILRLFEGDLLLGSTSVFLSYSARSRGSSLLGLVLHLSSATNERKKVLLTSDGNSLLTMEKFSSQFNHMITPHQVTKLETEPGWTISNFCFAFEEHMLTKISALCYKLENIVNVQATPGSSSRSIPMFAAGSDYYAVLGHILINGYAQNFQFPPSTSWLLENQYIKWSSASQESNLSIKLTWRLKNGNADMFSRYNIYVSKISPSSNENLVDVIHGLEEYVGVAETEDFYVSDLVIPSGISTLKFIIQVCSLDGACQKLEESPFLQLEVENLL
;
A
#
# COMPACT_ATOMS: atom_id res chain seq x y z
N MET A 1 13.36 21.41 -3.21
CA MET A 1 12.37 21.13 -4.29
C MET A 1 12.42 19.62 -4.52
N HIS A 2 11.36 18.88 -4.19
CA HIS A 2 11.40 17.41 -4.19
C HIS A 2 11.30 16.86 -5.62
N LYS A 3 12.06 15.80 -5.95
CA LYS A 3 11.99 15.07 -7.23
C LYS A 3 11.37 13.69 -6.99
N VAL A 4 10.38 13.29 -7.81
CA VAL A 4 9.80 11.93 -7.82
C VAL A 4 9.23 11.60 -9.21
N LEU A 5 9.45 10.36 -9.69
CA LEU A 5 8.76 9.61 -10.76
C LEU A 5 9.37 8.18 -10.77
N ARG A 6 8.71 7.04 -11.02
CA ARG A 6 7.27 6.70 -11.25
C ARG A 6 6.67 6.19 -9.89
N ILE A 7 5.83 5.14 -9.71
CA ILE A 7 4.71 4.57 -10.50
C ILE A 7 3.39 5.13 -9.92
N ASP A 8 2.43 4.35 -9.42
CA ASP A 8 1.11 4.85 -8.98
C ASP A 8 0.43 4.08 -7.83
N THR A 9 1.17 3.66 -6.82
CA THR A 9 0.57 3.24 -5.52
C THR A 9 1.20 3.97 -4.34
N THR A 10 2.53 4.12 -4.30
CA THR A 10 3.18 5.08 -3.41
C THR A 10 4.37 5.74 -4.09
N SER A 11 4.48 7.06 -3.99
CA SER A 11 5.54 7.88 -4.60
C SER A 11 6.87 7.86 -3.81
N TYR A 12 7.15 6.81 -3.03
CA TYR A 12 8.39 6.71 -2.22
C TYR A 12 9.53 6.16 -3.06
N LEU A 13 10.75 6.68 -2.83
CA LEU A 13 11.96 6.08 -3.36
C LEU A 13 12.33 4.87 -2.49
N VAL A 14 12.59 3.73 -3.11
CA VAL A 14 13.01 2.49 -2.44
C VAL A 14 14.51 2.31 -2.65
N LEU A 15 15.29 2.33 -1.58
CA LEU A 15 16.74 2.13 -1.65
C LEU A 15 17.10 0.72 -1.21
N GLY A 16 18.03 0.08 -1.92
CA GLY A 16 18.73 -1.10 -1.42
C GLY A 16 19.70 -0.71 -0.29
N THR A 17 20.09 -1.68 0.53
CA THR A 17 21.16 -1.47 1.53
C THR A 17 22.39 -2.25 1.10
N PHE A 18 23.49 -1.55 0.87
CA PHE A 18 24.81 -2.14 0.66
C PHE A 18 25.58 -2.05 1.97
N ILE A 19 25.71 -3.18 2.67
CA ILE A 19 26.28 -3.25 4.02
C ILE A 19 27.49 -4.17 4.08
N MET A 20 28.52 -3.72 4.79
CA MET A 20 29.72 -4.49 5.12
C MET A 20 29.88 -4.50 6.63
N GLU A 21 29.78 -5.68 7.25
CA GLU A 21 29.89 -5.88 8.70
C GLU A 21 30.84 -7.06 9.01
N TRP A 22 31.35 -7.08 10.25
CA TRP A 22 32.17 -8.17 10.81
C TRP A 22 33.46 -8.47 10.02
N ASP A 23 34.10 -9.61 10.32
CA ASP A 23 35.35 -10.01 9.69
C ASP A 23 35.17 -10.33 8.20
N GLU A 24 34.03 -10.91 7.81
CA GLU A 24 33.70 -11.21 6.41
C GLU A 24 33.54 -9.94 5.56
N GLY A 25 32.78 -8.94 6.05
CA GLY A 25 32.66 -7.64 5.40
C GLY A 25 33.98 -6.88 5.33
N SER A 26 34.90 -7.11 6.28
CA SER A 26 36.25 -6.53 6.24
C SER A 26 37.08 -7.11 5.09
N ILE A 27 36.97 -8.43 4.82
CA ILE A 27 37.63 -9.09 3.69
C ILE A 27 37.02 -8.62 2.36
N MET A 28 35.69 -8.58 2.25
CA MET A 28 35.00 -8.10 1.05
C MET A 28 35.27 -6.62 0.75
N ALA A 29 35.39 -5.78 1.79
CA ALA A 29 35.78 -4.38 1.63
C ALA A 29 37.22 -4.22 1.12
N ASP A 30 38.17 -5.04 1.58
CA ASP A 30 39.54 -5.04 1.04
C ASP A 30 39.59 -5.47 -0.44
N GLU A 31 38.76 -6.43 -0.88
CA GLU A 31 38.66 -6.85 -2.29
C GLU A 31 38.04 -5.75 -3.17
N LEU A 32 36.89 -5.21 -2.76
CA LEU A 32 36.18 -4.14 -3.46
C LEU A 32 37.05 -2.87 -3.58
N LEU A 33 37.79 -2.54 -2.53
CA LEU A 33 38.62 -1.35 -2.45
C LEU A 33 40.09 -1.58 -2.80
N SER A 34 40.44 -2.76 -3.34
CA SER A 34 41.81 -3.12 -3.73
C SER A 34 42.42 -2.20 -4.80
N SER A 35 41.58 -1.68 -5.70
CA SER A 35 41.95 -0.73 -6.76
C SER A 35 40.79 0.20 -7.11
N LYS A 36 41.07 1.26 -7.86
CA LYS A 36 40.04 2.16 -8.41
C LYS A 36 39.15 1.42 -9.41
N GLU A 37 39.73 0.53 -10.20
CA GLU A 37 39.07 -0.28 -11.21
C GLU A 37 38.11 -1.29 -10.56
N SER A 38 38.50 -1.91 -9.44
CA SER A 38 37.62 -2.77 -8.64
C SER A 38 36.44 -1.96 -8.09
N ALA A 39 36.72 -0.85 -7.42
CA ALA A 39 35.71 0.05 -6.88
C ALA A 39 34.68 0.51 -7.95
N HIS A 40 35.15 0.93 -9.13
CA HIS A 40 34.28 1.33 -10.24
C HIS A 40 33.47 0.16 -10.81
N MET A 41 34.04 -1.05 -10.86
CA MET A 41 33.33 -2.25 -11.30
C MET A 41 32.16 -2.59 -10.37
N TYR A 42 32.37 -2.64 -9.05
CA TYR A 42 31.30 -2.89 -8.07
C TYR A 42 30.23 -1.79 -8.12
N ALA A 43 30.62 -0.52 -8.18
CA ALA A 43 29.70 0.61 -8.33
C ALA A 43 28.81 0.46 -9.58
N LYS A 44 29.40 0.06 -10.71
CA LYS A 44 28.64 -0.21 -11.94
C LYS A 44 27.62 -1.35 -11.76
N ARG A 45 28.00 -2.45 -11.10
CA ARG A 45 27.08 -3.59 -10.86
C ARG A 45 25.92 -3.21 -9.96
N LEU A 46 26.13 -2.40 -8.93
CA LEU A 46 25.05 -1.89 -8.08
C LEU A 46 24.08 -0.97 -8.83
N ALA A 47 24.57 -0.17 -9.80
CA ALA A 47 23.72 0.62 -10.68
C ALA A 47 22.95 -0.22 -11.71
N GLU A 48 23.59 -1.25 -12.28
CA GLU A 48 22.93 -2.22 -13.17
C GLU A 48 21.81 -2.99 -12.43
N LEU A 49 22.03 -3.39 -11.16
CA LEU A 49 21.01 -4.05 -10.34
C LEU A 49 19.81 -3.13 -10.05
N ALA A 50 20.06 -1.87 -9.65
CA ALA A 50 18.99 -0.91 -9.37
C ALA A 50 18.13 -0.62 -10.61
N LEU A 51 18.76 -0.46 -11.78
CA LEU A 51 18.08 -0.27 -13.05
C LEU A 51 17.22 -1.48 -13.45
N VAL A 52 17.76 -2.70 -13.35
CA VAL A 52 17.08 -3.93 -13.83
C VAL A 52 15.96 -4.37 -12.88
N LEU A 53 16.13 -4.16 -11.56
CA LEU A 53 15.13 -4.52 -10.55
C LEU A 53 14.16 -3.37 -10.20
N GLY A 54 14.37 -2.17 -10.74
CA GLY A 54 13.43 -1.05 -10.65
C GLY A 54 13.38 -0.35 -9.30
N PHE A 55 14.53 -0.14 -8.64
CA PHE A 55 14.61 0.60 -7.37
C PHE A 55 15.60 1.78 -7.44
N ASP A 56 15.49 2.70 -6.47
CA ASP A 56 15.90 4.10 -6.62
C ASP A 56 17.29 4.43 -6.04
N GLY A 57 18.14 3.43 -5.82
CA GLY A 57 19.52 3.64 -5.33
C GLY A 57 19.83 2.92 -4.02
N TRP A 58 20.74 3.48 -3.23
CA TRP A 58 21.42 2.73 -2.18
C TRP A 58 21.73 3.53 -0.90
N LEU A 59 21.44 2.92 0.25
CA LEU A 59 22.10 3.24 1.52
C LEU A 59 23.42 2.46 1.60
N ILE A 60 24.54 3.17 1.74
CA ILE A 60 25.88 2.59 1.87
C ILE A 60 26.28 2.59 3.35
N ASN A 61 26.38 1.42 3.96
CA ASN A 61 26.83 1.27 5.34
C ASN A 61 28.11 0.42 5.46
N MET A 62 29.21 1.05 5.89
CA MET A 62 30.52 0.41 5.98
C MET A 62 30.92 0.25 7.45
N GLU A 63 30.35 -0.75 8.13
CA GLU A 63 30.58 -1.03 9.56
C GLU A 63 31.90 -1.81 9.80
N VAL A 64 32.95 -1.48 9.04
CA VAL A 64 34.26 -2.13 9.04
C VAL A 64 35.38 -1.11 8.86
N LYS A 65 36.60 -1.44 9.31
CA LYS A 65 37.77 -0.54 9.13
C LYS A 65 38.28 -0.59 7.70
N ILE A 66 38.52 0.58 7.10
CA ILE A 66 38.87 0.73 5.69
C ILE A 66 40.34 1.14 5.53
N LYS A 67 41.14 0.30 4.89
CA LYS A 67 42.55 0.60 4.58
C LYS A 67 42.70 1.58 3.42
N HIS A 68 41.84 1.47 2.41
CA HIS A 68 41.95 2.17 1.13
C HIS A 68 40.88 3.26 0.95
N VAL A 69 40.85 4.24 1.86
CA VAL A 69 39.89 5.37 1.83
C VAL A 69 39.82 6.12 0.48
N PRO A 70 40.92 6.34 -0.27
CA PRO A 70 40.84 6.94 -1.60
C PRO A 70 39.94 6.13 -2.57
N ASN A 71 40.04 4.80 -2.54
CA ASN A 71 39.22 3.93 -3.39
C ASN A 71 37.76 3.88 -2.91
N LEU A 72 37.49 4.11 -1.61
CA LEU A 72 36.12 4.24 -1.09
C LEU A 72 35.45 5.52 -1.60
N LYS A 73 36.22 6.62 -1.68
CA LYS A 73 35.73 7.87 -2.28
C LYS A 73 35.45 7.71 -3.78
N GLU A 74 36.31 6.99 -4.50
CA GLU A 74 36.08 6.62 -5.91
C GLU A 74 34.84 5.74 -6.08
N PHE A 75 34.64 4.73 -5.23
CA PHE A 75 33.43 3.89 -5.22
C PHE A 75 32.16 4.73 -5.06
N ILE A 76 32.08 5.54 -3.99
CA ILE A 76 30.90 6.37 -3.71
C ILE A 76 30.64 7.36 -4.84
N SER A 77 31.66 8.10 -5.29
CA SER A 77 31.50 9.11 -6.34
C SER A 77 31.07 8.50 -7.68
N HIS A 78 31.66 7.37 -8.06
CA HIS A 78 31.29 6.69 -9.30
C HIS A 78 29.90 6.04 -9.22
N LEU A 79 29.53 5.48 -8.06
CA LEU A 79 28.19 4.93 -7.83
C LEU A 79 27.11 6.03 -7.96
N THR A 80 27.30 7.18 -7.32
CA THR A 80 26.39 8.34 -7.44
C THR A 80 26.21 8.74 -8.91
N GLN A 81 27.31 8.91 -9.65
CA GLN A 81 27.28 9.27 -11.07
C GLN A 81 26.57 8.24 -11.94
N MET A 82 26.86 6.94 -11.75
CA MET A 82 26.25 5.85 -12.51
C MET A 82 24.76 5.69 -12.19
N MET A 83 24.37 5.83 -10.92
CA MET A 83 22.97 5.82 -10.49
C MET A 83 22.19 6.98 -11.12
N HIS A 84 22.65 8.23 -10.97
CA HIS A 84 21.94 9.39 -11.54
C HIS A 84 21.81 9.33 -13.07
N SER A 85 22.78 8.70 -13.74
CA SER A 85 22.78 8.51 -15.19
C SER A 85 21.83 7.40 -15.65
N SER A 86 21.69 6.33 -14.86
CA SER A 86 20.91 5.14 -15.21
C SER A 86 19.46 5.21 -14.73
N VAL A 87 19.25 5.81 -13.54
CA VAL A 87 17.96 5.93 -12.84
C VAL A 87 17.79 7.41 -12.42
N PRO A 88 17.30 8.30 -13.30
CA PRO A 88 17.22 9.72 -13.01
C PRO A 88 16.33 10.03 -11.79
N GLY A 89 16.90 10.65 -10.76
CA GLY A 89 16.21 10.94 -9.49
C GLY A 89 16.52 9.96 -8.35
N SER A 90 17.33 8.93 -8.61
CA SER A 90 17.88 8.04 -7.59
C SER A 90 18.70 8.75 -6.52
N LEU A 91 18.87 8.12 -5.34
CA LEU A 91 19.67 8.63 -4.23
C LEU A 91 20.74 7.64 -3.77
N ILE A 92 21.94 8.16 -3.51
CA ILE A 92 22.99 7.50 -2.72
C ILE A 92 23.12 8.18 -1.36
N ILE A 93 22.87 7.42 -0.30
CA ILE A 93 22.95 7.90 1.09
C ILE A 93 24.12 7.20 1.80
N TRP A 94 25.02 7.97 2.40
CA TRP A 94 26.12 7.45 3.22
C TRP A 94 25.68 7.28 4.67
N TYR A 95 25.99 6.16 5.33
CA TYR A 95 25.81 6.01 6.77
C TYR A 95 27.05 6.48 7.55
N ASP A 96 26.86 7.27 8.61
CA ASP A 96 27.90 7.83 9.49
C ASP A 96 28.67 6.76 10.29
N SER A 97 29.50 5.99 9.59
CA SER A 97 30.25 4.81 10.05
C SER A 97 31.75 5.06 10.03
N VAL A 98 32.35 5.05 8.83
CA VAL A 98 33.80 5.22 8.63
C VAL A 98 34.16 6.69 8.45
N THR A 99 35.22 7.10 9.14
CA THR A 99 35.85 8.42 9.00
C THR A 99 36.82 8.46 7.81
N THR A 100 37.18 9.67 7.39
CA THR A 100 38.22 9.93 6.38
C THR A 100 39.61 9.38 6.75
N SER A 101 39.81 8.94 7.99
CA SER A 101 41.01 8.24 8.45
C SER A 101 40.98 6.71 8.25
N GLY A 102 39.85 6.15 7.77
CA GLY A 102 39.64 4.72 7.60
C GLY A 102 39.16 3.99 8.86
N LYS A 103 39.08 4.68 10.00
CA LYS A 103 38.51 4.13 11.23
C LYS A 103 36.99 4.13 11.16
N LEU A 104 36.40 2.98 11.49
CA LEU A 104 35.02 2.87 11.96
C LEU A 104 34.89 3.61 13.30
N ASP A 105 34.15 4.72 13.31
CA ASP A 105 33.99 5.64 14.44
C ASP A 105 32.79 6.57 14.15
N TRP A 106 31.57 6.12 14.52
CA TRP A 106 30.33 6.87 14.28
C TRP A 106 30.38 8.24 14.96
N GLN A 107 30.31 9.32 14.18
CA GLN A 107 30.50 10.67 14.70
C GLN A 107 29.27 11.23 15.41
N ASN A 108 28.09 10.70 15.12
CA ASN A 108 26.77 11.17 15.58
C ASN A 108 26.47 12.63 15.17
N GLN A 109 27.18 13.14 14.17
CA GLN A 109 27.01 14.46 13.58
C GLN A 109 27.74 14.52 12.23
N LEU A 110 27.28 15.36 11.30
CA LEU A 110 28.09 15.73 10.14
C LEU A 110 29.23 16.66 10.61
N ASN A 111 30.48 16.28 10.36
CA ASN A 111 31.66 17.07 10.67
C ASN A 111 32.84 16.76 9.73
N SER A 112 34.02 17.37 9.94
CA SER A 112 35.20 17.18 9.07
C SER A 112 35.66 15.72 8.91
N SER A 113 35.39 14.84 9.88
CA SER A 113 35.71 13.41 9.84
C SER A 113 34.92 12.65 8.77
N ASN A 114 33.67 13.03 8.47
CA ASN A 114 32.77 12.31 7.55
C ASN A 114 32.25 13.14 6.36
N LYS A 115 32.37 14.48 6.39
CA LYS A 115 31.87 15.40 5.33
C LYS A 115 32.38 15.05 3.93
N ALA A 116 33.60 14.55 3.80
CA ALA A 116 34.15 14.17 2.49
C ALA A 116 33.44 12.97 1.82
N PHE A 117 32.59 12.23 2.53
CA PHE A 117 31.71 11.21 1.93
C PHE A 117 30.35 11.81 1.56
N PHE A 118 29.77 12.62 2.47
CA PHE A 118 28.57 13.43 2.21
C PHE A 118 28.70 14.31 0.95
N ASP A 119 29.87 14.90 0.71
CA ASP A 119 30.14 15.72 -0.48
C ASP A 119 30.24 14.92 -1.79
N LEU A 120 30.24 13.57 -1.74
CA LEU A 120 30.34 12.67 -2.90
C LEU A 120 29.03 11.93 -3.23
N CYS A 121 27.98 12.13 -2.42
CA CYS A 121 26.68 11.48 -2.56
C CYS A 121 25.52 12.42 -2.18
N ASP A 122 24.29 11.92 -2.26
CA ASP A 122 23.08 12.74 -2.15
C ASP A 122 22.72 13.11 -0.72
N GLY A 123 23.15 12.33 0.28
CA GLY A 123 22.96 12.69 1.69
C GLY A 123 23.69 11.79 2.68
N ILE A 124 23.52 12.08 3.97
CA ILE A 124 24.11 11.32 5.08
C ILE A 124 23.05 10.93 6.12
N PHE A 125 22.99 9.63 6.42
CA PHE A 125 22.29 9.09 7.58
C PHE A 125 23.25 9.16 8.78
N VAL A 126 23.01 10.11 9.67
CA VAL A 126 23.82 10.32 10.88
C VAL A 126 23.42 9.29 11.96
N ASN A 127 24.41 8.68 12.61
CA ASN A 127 24.16 7.65 13.63
C ASN A 127 23.29 8.18 14.78
N TYR A 128 22.44 7.31 15.33
CA TYR A 128 21.33 7.68 16.22
C TYR A 128 21.74 8.10 17.65
N THR A 129 22.98 7.89 18.09
CA THR A 129 23.43 8.27 19.46
C THR A 129 23.89 9.74 19.58
N TRP A 130 23.18 10.66 18.91
CA TRP A 130 23.48 12.09 18.89
C TRP A 130 22.96 12.86 20.12
N LYS A 131 23.49 14.08 20.30
CA LYS A 131 23.08 15.03 21.34
C LYS A 131 22.44 16.24 20.69
N GLU A 132 21.51 16.92 21.37
CA GLU A 132 20.78 18.07 20.81
C GLU A 132 21.66 19.11 20.09
N SER A 133 22.82 19.48 20.67
CA SER A 133 23.75 20.43 20.03
C SER A 133 24.36 19.96 18.70
N TYR A 134 24.32 18.66 18.40
CA TYR A 134 24.89 18.05 17.19
C TYR A 134 23.97 18.24 15.98
N VAL A 135 22.66 18.44 16.19
CA VAL A 135 21.69 18.69 15.12
C VAL A 135 22.01 20.02 14.44
N ASN A 136 22.07 21.11 15.20
CA ASN A 136 22.44 22.43 14.68
C ASN A 136 23.86 22.45 14.08
N LYS A 137 24.84 21.82 14.72
CA LYS A 137 26.21 21.71 14.17
C LYS A 137 26.26 20.99 12.83
N SER A 138 25.46 19.94 12.67
CA SER A 138 25.37 19.22 11.39
C SER A 138 24.75 20.10 10.30
N ALA A 139 23.72 20.89 10.64
CA ALA A 139 23.13 21.88 9.75
C ALA A 139 24.16 22.96 9.33
N GLU A 140 24.92 23.50 10.28
CA GLU A 140 25.99 24.49 10.04
C GLU A 140 27.08 23.94 9.10
N VAL A 141 27.49 22.67 9.25
CA VAL A 141 28.49 22.02 8.38
C VAL A 141 27.92 21.68 6.99
N ALA A 142 26.62 21.40 6.89
CA ALA A 142 25.95 21.11 5.62
C ALA A 142 25.64 22.37 4.78
N GLY A 143 25.41 23.52 5.43
CA GLY A 143 25.01 24.76 4.78
C GLY A 143 23.68 24.59 4.03
N ASP A 144 23.65 24.95 2.75
CA ASP A 144 22.46 24.83 1.90
C ASP A 144 21.95 23.37 1.77
N ARG A 145 22.82 22.38 2.00
CA ARG A 145 22.47 20.94 1.99
C ARG A 145 21.93 20.42 3.33
N LYS A 146 21.49 21.29 4.26
CA LYS A 146 21.03 20.88 5.60
C LYS A 146 19.90 19.83 5.62
N PHE A 147 19.06 19.77 4.58
CA PHE A 147 18.01 18.76 4.44
C PHE A 147 18.49 17.40 3.90
N ASP A 148 19.72 17.33 3.39
CA ASP A 148 20.41 16.09 2.99
C ASP A 148 21.07 15.39 4.19
N VAL A 149 21.02 16.01 5.38
CA VAL A 149 21.42 15.41 6.66
C VAL A 149 20.19 14.79 7.32
N TYR A 150 20.22 13.47 7.46
CA TYR A 150 19.16 12.68 8.08
C TYR A 150 19.61 12.22 9.46
N MET A 151 19.13 12.89 10.51
CA MET A 151 19.45 12.54 11.90
C MET A 151 18.75 11.24 12.29
N GLY A 152 19.52 10.21 12.64
CA GLY A 152 19.02 8.89 12.96
C GLY A 152 18.21 8.82 14.25
N ILE A 153 17.14 8.04 14.28
CA ILE A 153 16.35 7.76 15.48
C ILE A 153 16.14 6.24 15.56
N ASP A 154 16.77 5.57 16.52
CA ASP A 154 16.53 4.14 16.76
C ASP A 154 15.23 3.93 17.53
N VAL A 155 14.21 3.39 16.87
CA VAL A 155 12.89 3.18 17.49
C VAL A 155 12.95 2.13 18.62
N PHE A 156 13.95 1.25 18.65
CA PHE A 156 14.16 0.36 19.81
C PHE A 156 14.65 1.09 21.08
N GLY A 157 15.18 2.30 20.96
CA GLY A 157 15.60 3.13 22.09
C GLY A 157 17.07 2.95 22.52
N ARG A 158 17.93 2.31 21.72
CA ARG A 158 19.32 1.95 22.11
C ARG A 158 20.25 3.16 22.05
N GLY A 159 20.14 4.04 23.04
CA GLY A 159 20.97 5.24 23.18
C GLY A 159 20.57 6.40 22.28
N THR A 160 19.44 6.30 21.56
CA THR A 160 18.90 7.41 20.76
C THR A 160 18.46 8.58 21.65
N TYR A 161 18.56 9.81 21.13
CA TYR A 161 17.93 10.96 21.77
C TYR A 161 16.41 10.72 21.91
N GLY A 162 15.81 11.16 23.01
CA GLY A 162 14.39 10.98 23.30
C GLY A 162 13.94 9.56 23.67
N GLY A 163 14.82 8.55 23.60
CA GLY A 163 14.53 7.17 24.04
C GLY A 163 13.79 6.26 23.05
N GLY A 164 13.44 6.75 21.85
CA GLY A 164 12.77 5.93 20.82
C GLY A 164 11.35 5.53 21.20
N GLN A 165 10.90 4.35 20.78
CA GLN A 165 9.66 3.72 21.23
C GLN A 165 8.44 4.66 21.15
N TRP A 166 7.63 4.72 22.22
CA TRP A 166 6.50 5.64 22.40
C TRP A 166 6.88 7.11 22.60
N THR A 167 8.18 7.45 22.65
CA THR A 167 8.71 8.83 22.78
C THR A 167 9.54 9.26 21.57
N THR A 168 9.44 8.54 20.44
CA THR A 168 10.13 8.85 19.17
C THR A 168 9.91 10.30 18.71
N ASN A 169 8.72 10.88 18.97
CA ASN A 169 8.41 12.26 18.63
C ASN A 169 9.32 13.28 19.31
N VAL A 170 9.89 12.98 20.49
CA VAL A 170 10.81 13.89 21.20
C VAL A 170 12.07 14.17 20.37
N ALA A 171 12.56 13.17 19.63
CA ALA A 171 13.67 13.35 18.70
C ALA A 171 13.23 14.12 17.45
N LEU A 172 12.06 13.79 16.88
CA LEU A 172 11.51 14.47 15.72
C LEU A 172 11.28 15.97 15.97
N ASP A 173 10.76 16.35 17.13
CA ASP A 173 10.52 17.76 17.50
C ASP A 173 11.82 18.57 17.52
N VAL A 174 12.90 18.00 18.06
CA VAL A 174 14.23 18.63 18.07
C VAL A 174 14.82 18.71 16.67
N ILE A 175 14.73 17.65 15.86
CA ILE A 175 15.23 17.63 14.48
C ILE A 175 14.51 18.69 13.64
N LYS A 176 13.17 18.71 13.69
CA LYS A 176 12.31 19.65 12.95
C LYS A 176 12.59 21.10 13.31
N LYS A 177 12.80 21.40 14.60
CA LYS A 177 13.14 22.74 15.10
C LYS A 177 14.45 23.29 14.54
N ASN A 178 15.35 22.43 14.06
CA ASN A 178 16.68 22.81 13.53
C ASN A 178 16.76 22.72 11.99
N ASP A 179 15.64 22.56 11.28
CA ASP A 179 15.57 22.49 9.81
C ASP A 179 16.53 21.45 9.17
N VAL A 180 16.61 20.24 9.73
CA VAL A 180 17.28 19.09 9.07
C VAL A 180 16.32 17.91 8.94
N SER A 181 16.69 16.88 8.18
CA SER A 181 15.85 15.69 7.98
C SER A 181 16.02 14.67 9.11
N ALA A 182 15.06 13.75 9.24
CA ALA A 182 15.12 12.61 10.15
C ALA A 182 15.28 11.29 9.39
N ALA A 183 15.97 10.31 9.98
CA ALA A 183 15.97 8.92 9.53
C ALA A 183 15.46 8.00 10.65
N ILE A 184 14.32 7.35 10.43
CA ILE A 184 13.68 6.46 11.40
C ILE A 184 14.25 5.05 11.22
N PHE A 185 15.04 4.58 12.18
CA PHE A 185 15.64 3.25 12.17
C PHE A 185 14.78 2.23 12.92
N ALA A 186 14.57 1.07 12.29
CA ALA A 186 13.87 -0.08 12.87
C ALA A 186 12.46 0.19 13.46
N PRO A 187 11.53 0.86 12.73
CA PRO A 187 10.14 1.04 13.18
C PRO A 187 9.35 -0.28 13.35
N GLY A 188 9.91 -1.41 12.88
CA GLY A 188 9.41 -2.77 13.15
C GLY A 188 9.25 -3.11 14.64
N TRP A 189 9.93 -2.37 15.53
CA TRP A 189 9.73 -2.38 16.98
C TRP A 189 8.24 -2.43 17.40
N VAL A 190 7.34 -1.71 16.70
CA VAL A 190 5.91 -1.71 17.03
C VAL A 190 5.31 -3.12 16.94
N TYR A 191 5.72 -3.91 15.94
CA TYR A 191 5.31 -5.31 15.76
C TYR A 191 6.09 -6.30 16.64
N GLU A 192 7.38 -6.04 16.84
CA GLU A 192 8.31 -6.97 17.48
C GLU A 192 8.24 -6.96 19.02
N ASN A 193 7.90 -5.82 19.62
CA ASN A 193 7.97 -5.60 21.07
C ASN A 193 6.64 -5.33 21.77
N ASN A 194 5.50 -5.37 21.05
CA ASN A 194 4.17 -5.18 21.60
C ASN A 194 3.24 -6.36 21.26
N ASP A 195 1.97 -6.34 21.70
CA ASP A 195 1.02 -7.40 21.35
C ASP A 195 0.71 -7.36 19.84
N LYS A 196 1.03 -8.47 19.16
CA LYS A 196 0.80 -8.67 17.73
C LYS A 196 -0.68 -8.67 17.36
N ASN A 197 -1.57 -9.00 18.31
CA ASN A 197 -3.02 -8.91 18.12
C ASN A 197 -3.51 -7.45 18.05
N GLU A 198 -2.83 -6.53 18.73
CA GLU A 198 -3.15 -5.09 18.73
C GLU A 198 -2.36 -4.29 17.67
N PHE A 199 -1.57 -4.96 16.83
CA PHE A 199 -0.59 -4.32 15.95
C PHE A 199 -1.16 -3.17 15.09
N GLN A 200 -2.39 -3.28 14.57
CA GLN A 200 -3.00 -2.20 13.78
C GLN A 200 -3.20 -0.94 14.61
N THR A 201 -3.82 -1.11 15.78
CA THR A 201 -4.10 -0.06 16.76
C THR A 201 -2.81 0.60 17.25
N LEU A 202 -1.80 -0.20 17.58
CA LEU A 202 -0.50 0.27 18.07
C LEU A 202 0.34 0.94 16.97
N GLN A 203 0.26 0.46 15.72
CA GLN A 203 0.88 1.10 14.56
C GLN A 203 0.27 2.47 14.27
N ASN A 204 -1.07 2.56 14.27
CA ASN A 204 -1.78 3.83 14.06
C ASN A 204 -1.46 4.83 15.18
N ARG A 205 -1.41 4.37 16.44
CA ARG A 205 -0.95 5.19 17.57
C ARG A 205 0.47 5.72 17.36
N TRP A 206 1.40 4.85 16.94
CA TRP A 206 2.80 5.20 16.78
C TRP A 206 3.03 6.19 15.64
N TRP A 207 2.45 5.94 14.45
CA TRP A 207 2.50 6.91 13.35
C TRP A 207 1.75 8.20 13.67
N GLY A 208 0.71 8.18 14.52
CA GLY A 208 0.07 9.37 15.05
C GLY A 208 1.00 10.26 15.90
N LEU A 209 2.02 9.70 16.56
CA LEU A 209 3.08 10.49 17.22
C LEU A 209 3.98 11.19 16.19
N VAL A 210 4.30 10.50 15.09
CA VAL A 210 5.06 11.05 13.97
C VAL A 210 4.27 12.15 13.25
N GLU A 211 2.98 11.96 12.98
CA GLU A 211 2.09 12.95 12.36
C GLU A 211 1.96 14.22 13.23
N LYS A 212 1.83 14.09 14.56
CA LYS A 212 1.74 15.23 15.47
C LYS A 212 3.02 16.08 15.49
N SER A 213 4.18 15.44 15.47
CA SER A 213 5.48 16.14 15.47
C SER A 213 5.82 16.68 14.08
N TRP A 214 5.85 15.79 13.08
CA TRP A 214 6.37 16.07 11.75
C TRP A 214 5.34 16.70 10.81
N GLY A 215 4.06 16.35 10.97
CA GLY A 215 2.94 16.72 10.09
C GLY A 215 2.58 15.60 9.12
N VAL A 216 1.49 15.80 8.37
CA VAL A 216 1.08 14.91 7.28
C VAL A 216 2.10 14.98 6.15
N VAL A 217 2.94 13.94 6.03
CA VAL A 217 4.03 13.89 5.03
C VAL A 217 3.56 13.71 3.59
N ARG A 218 2.33 13.19 3.38
CA ARG A 218 1.76 12.98 2.05
C ARG A 218 0.25 13.10 2.01
N LYS A 219 -0.23 13.49 0.83
CA LYS A 219 -1.63 13.70 0.51
C LYS A 219 -2.03 12.94 -0.74
N TYR A 220 -3.21 12.32 -0.69
CA TYR A 220 -3.87 11.62 -1.78
C TYR A 220 -5.39 11.86 -1.67
N PRO A 221 -6.15 12.00 -2.77
CA PRO A 221 -5.67 12.02 -4.15
C PRO A 221 -4.87 13.29 -4.49
N HIS A 222 -4.00 13.17 -5.48
CA HIS A 222 -3.32 14.29 -6.15
C HIS A 222 -3.48 14.22 -7.69
N ARG A 223 -3.91 13.07 -8.22
CA ARG A 223 -4.25 12.82 -9.64
C ARG A 223 -5.45 11.90 -9.74
N LEU A 224 -5.94 11.71 -10.98
CA LEU A 224 -7.01 10.78 -11.33
C LEU A 224 -6.48 9.74 -12.34
N PRO A 225 -7.00 8.49 -12.34
CA PRO A 225 -7.95 7.96 -11.36
C PRO A 225 -7.32 7.82 -9.96
N PHE A 226 -8.17 7.81 -8.92
CA PHE A 226 -7.77 7.47 -7.56
C PHE A 226 -8.66 6.31 -7.09
N TYR A 227 -8.03 5.17 -6.79
CA TYR A 227 -8.71 3.98 -6.30
C TYR A 227 -8.11 3.51 -4.98
N SER A 228 -8.95 3.18 -4.02
CA SER A 228 -8.55 2.44 -2.82
C SER A 228 -9.61 1.42 -2.44
N ASN A 229 -9.21 0.17 -2.24
CA ASN A 229 -9.98 -0.88 -1.55
C ASN A 229 -9.48 -1.11 -0.10
N PHE A 230 -8.65 -0.20 0.41
CA PHE A 230 -8.02 -0.25 1.74
C PHE A 230 -7.16 -1.50 2.00
N ASP A 231 -6.78 -2.25 0.96
CA ASP A 231 -5.99 -3.47 1.12
C ASP A 231 -4.56 -3.15 1.58
N GLN A 232 -4.09 -3.85 2.61
CA GLN A 232 -2.73 -3.72 3.13
C GLN A 232 -1.72 -4.66 2.44
N GLY A 233 -2.16 -5.45 1.45
CA GLY A 233 -1.38 -6.54 0.87
C GLY A 233 -1.34 -7.77 1.78
N ARG A 234 -2.40 -8.01 2.56
CA ARG A 234 -2.57 -9.18 3.44
C ARG A 234 -4.02 -9.30 3.92
N GLY A 235 -4.42 -10.51 4.31
CA GLY A 235 -5.72 -10.76 4.93
C GLY A 235 -5.93 -12.23 5.31
N PHE A 236 -7.13 -12.53 5.80
CA PHE A 236 -7.59 -13.90 6.09
C PHE A 236 -8.49 -14.48 4.99
N HIS A 237 -8.85 -13.64 4.01
CA HIS A 237 -9.66 -13.96 2.84
C HIS A 237 -9.32 -12.99 1.70
N ILE A 238 -9.80 -13.30 0.49
CA ILE A 238 -9.80 -12.40 -0.66
C ILE A 238 -11.20 -12.42 -1.26
N SER A 239 -11.71 -11.23 -1.59
CA SER A 239 -12.95 -11.04 -2.32
C SER A 239 -12.71 -10.36 -3.67
N VAL A 240 -13.61 -10.59 -4.63
CA VAL A 240 -13.77 -9.82 -5.86
C VAL A 240 -15.25 -9.47 -6.00
N GLU A 241 -15.55 -8.18 -6.17
CA GLU A 241 -16.91 -7.66 -6.27
C GLU A 241 -17.85 -8.19 -5.15
N GLY A 242 -17.39 -8.11 -3.90
CA GLY A 242 -18.09 -8.58 -2.71
C GLY A 242 -18.02 -10.08 -2.45
N MET A 243 -17.88 -10.90 -3.50
CA MET A 243 -17.83 -12.35 -3.39
C MET A 243 -16.47 -12.83 -2.85
N GLN A 244 -16.49 -13.59 -1.76
CA GLN A 244 -15.28 -14.18 -1.19
C GLN A 244 -14.80 -15.36 -2.05
N ILE A 245 -13.71 -15.17 -2.79
CA ILE A 245 -13.12 -16.18 -3.70
C ILE A 245 -12.06 -17.05 -3.02
N CYS A 246 -11.52 -16.61 -1.89
CA CYS A 246 -10.48 -17.32 -1.15
C CYS A 246 -10.65 -17.10 0.36
N ALA A 247 -10.45 -18.16 1.16
CA ALA A 247 -10.64 -18.17 2.61
C ALA A 247 -9.36 -18.54 3.39
N VAL A 248 -8.19 -18.47 2.75
CA VAL A 248 -6.89 -18.73 3.40
C VAL A 248 -6.14 -17.43 3.68
N ASN A 249 -5.28 -17.49 4.70
CA ASN A 249 -4.38 -16.40 5.06
C ASN A 249 -3.41 -16.12 3.90
N TRP A 250 -3.26 -14.86 3.53
CA TRP A 250 -2.40 -14.46 2.41
C TRP A 250 -1.61 -13.19 2.75
N ASN A 251 -0.50 -12.98 2.04
CA ASN A 251 0.20 -11.72 1.99
C ASN A 251 0.88 -11.54 0.62
N ASN A 252 0.73 -10.35 0.05
CA ASN A 252 1.46 -9.84 -1.10
C ASN A 252 1.43 -8.30 -0.99
N ILE A 253 2.53 -7.70 -0.51
CA ILE A 253 2.57 -6.25 -0.23
C ILE A 253 2.41 -5.40 -1.50
N SER A 254 2.72 -5.94 -2.68
CA SER A 254 2.48 -5.26 -3.96
C SER A 254 1.01 -4.90 -4.16
N SER A 255 0.08 -5.70 -3.63
CA SER A 255 -1.36 -5.47 -3.71
C SER A 255 -1.89 -4.42 -2.72
N GLN A 256 -1.01 -3.75 -1.96
CA GLN A 256 -1.39 -2.67 -1.05
C GLN A 256 -1.94 -1.45 -1.82
N SER A 257 -3.14 -1.01 -1.47
CA SER A 257 -3.75 0.23 -1.98
C SER A 257 -3.51 1.41 -1.05
N TYR A 258 -3.90 2.62 -1.49
CA TYR A 258 -3.84 3.84 -0.67
C TYR A 258 -4.55 3.67 0.68
N GLN A 259 -3.79 3.71 1.77
CA GLN A 259 -4.31 3.55 3.14
C GLN A 259 -4.93 4.86 3.68
N PRO A 260 -6.01 4.78 4.47
CA PRO A 260 -6.65 5.96 5.04
C PRO A 260 -5.96 6.42 6.34
N PHE A 261 -6.20 7.66 6.73
CA PHE A 261 -5.83 8.17 8.05
C PHE A 261 -6.72 7.54 9.12
N LEU A 262 -6.14 6.63 9.92
CA LEU A 262 -6.81 5.97 11.03
C LEU A 262 -6.37 6.62 12.34
N GLU A 263 -7.13 7.62 12.77
CA GLU A 263 -6.83 8.39 13.98
C GLU A 263 -7.00 7.53 15.24
N TYR A 264 -5.91 7.35 15.99
CA TYR A 264 -5.97 6.77 17.33
C TYR A 264 -6.51 7.83 18.32
N PRO A 265 -7.69 7.61 18.96
CA PRO A 265 -8.24 8.56 19.91
C PRO A 265 -7.36 8.62 21.17
N GLU A 266 -7.11 9.83 21.66
CA GLU A 266 -6.51 10.00 23.00
C GLU A 266 -7.53 9.64 24.08
N GLU A 267 -7.09 9.33 25.30
CA GLU A 267 -7.98 8.89 26.40
C GLU A 267 -9.08 9.91 26.77
N SER A 268 -8.92 11.17 26.35
CA SER A 268 -9.88 12.27 26.50
C SER A 268 -10.85 12.44 25.32
N ASP A 269 -10.65 11.78 24.17
CA ASP A 269 -11.45 11.91 22.95
C ASP A 269 -12.41 10.73 22.78
N VAL A 270 -13.47 10.70 23.59
CA VAL A 270 -14.50 9.64 23.56
C VAL A 270 -15.38 9.79 22.31
N ARG A 271 -14.92 9.23 21.19
CA ARG A 271 -15.66 9.20 19.92
C ARG A 271 -16.82 8.20 19.99
N SER A 272 -17.99 8.65 19.56
CA SER A 272 -19.21 7.83 19.42
C SER A 272 -19.05 6.70 18.39
N VAL A 273 -18.26 6.91 17.35
CA VAL A 273 -17.94 5.91 16.31
C VAL A 273 -16.44 5.93 16.05
N GLN A 274 -15.82 4.75 16.05
CA GLN A 274 -14.42 4.54 15.70
C GLN A 274 -14.31 4.02 14.26
N CYS A 275 -13.18 4.31 13.60
CA CYS A 275 -12.81 3.75 12.29
C CYS A 275 -11.54 2.94 12.43
N PHE A 276 -11.54 1.69 11.96
CA PHE A 276 -10.41 0.77 12.03
C PHE A 276 -10.45 -0.25 10.89
N ILE A 277 -9.38 -1.03 10.74
CA ILE A 277 -9.29 -2.15 9.79
C ILE A 277 -9.59 -3.45 10.54
N ASP A 278 -10.54 -4.23 10.02
CA ASP A 278 -10.80 -5.61 10.48
C ASP A 278 -10.60 -6.59 9.31
N PHE A 279 -9.50 -7.34 9.35
CA PHE A 279 -9.17 -8.38 8.36
C PHE A 279 -10.10 -9.59 8.39
N LYS A 280 -10.99 -9.72 9.39
CA LYS A 280 -11.99 -10.79 9.46
C LYS A 280 -13.34 -10.37 8.89
N GLU A 281 -13.58 -9.07 8.73
CA GLU A 281 -14.82 -8.58 8.14
C GLU A 281 -14.76 -8.72 6.61
N ALA A 282 -15.84 -9.21 6.00
CA ALA A 282 -15.85 -9.47 4.56
C ALA A 282 -15.56 -8.17 3.77
N SER A 283 -14.65 -8.28 2.81
CA SER A 283 -14.19 -7.18 1.94
C SER A 283 -14.99 -7.13 0.64
N TYR A 284 -14.90 -5.99 -0.05
CA TYR A 284 -15.48 -5.84 -1.39
C TYR A 284 -14.50 -6.27 -2.49
N SER A 285 -13.22 -5.90 -2.38
CA SER A 285 -12.17 -6.29 -3.32
C SER A 285 -10.87 -6.48 -2.54
N GLY A 286 -10.11 -7.53 -2.85
CA GLY A 286 -8.93 -7.90 -2.06
C GLY A 286 -9.29 -8.40 -0.65
N GLY A 287 -8.36 -8.30 0.29
CA GLY A 287 -8.55 -8.62 1.71
C GLY A 287 -8.84 -7.39 2.60
N GLY A 288 -8.89 -6.19 2.01
CA GLY A 288 -9.06 -4.92 2.71
C GLY A 288 -10.49 -4.40 2.82
N ASN A 289 -10.73 -3.64 3.89
CA ASN A 289 -11.86 -2.71 4.06
C ASN A 289 -11.56 -1.80 5.27
N ILE A 290 -12.38 -0.76 5.47
CA ILE A 290 -12.45 -0.08 6.77
C ILE A 290 -13.84 -0.23 7.39
N THR A 291 -13.85 -0.49 8.70
CA THR A 291 -15.05 -0.70 9.51
C THR A 291 -15.28 0.51 10.41
N PHE A 292 -16.53 0.95 10.49
CA PHE A 292 -17.03 2.00 11.34
C PHE A 292 -17.98 1.39 12.38
N GLN A 293 -17.62 1.44 13.65
CA GLN A 293 -18.38 0.81 14.72
C GLN A 293 -18.43 1.68 15.96
N GLY A 294 -19.58 1.69 16.65
CA GLY A 294 -19.75 2.39 17.93
C GLY A 294 -21.20 2.55 18.34
N SER A 295 -21.47 3.56 19.16
CA SER A 295 -22.80 3.91 19.66
C SER A 295 -23.14 5.33 19.22
N LEU A 296 -24.17 5.48 18.38
CA LEU A 296 -24.54 6.76 17.78
C LEU A 296 -26.02 7.07 18.05
N GLU A 297 -26.28 8.11 18.83
CA GLU A 297 -27.64 8.57 19.11
C GLU A 297 -28.39 8.95 17.82
N LYS A 298 -29.73 8.93 17.87
CA LYS A 298 -30.61 9.08 16.69
C LYS A 298 -30.28 10.32 15.83
N ASP A 299 -30.11 11.46 16.47
CA ASP A 299 -29.85 12.74 15.80
C ASP A 299 -28.37 13.07 15.63
N ALA A 300 -27.50 12.30 16.28
CA ALA A 300 -26.06 12.46 16.16
C ALA A 300 -25.54 12.06 14.78
N ALA A 301 -24.37 12.59 14.44
CA ALA A 301 -23.56 12.18 13.30
C ALA A 301 -22.08 12.38 13.62
N THR A 302 -21.23 11.54 13.05
CA THR A 302 -19.77 11.57 13.27
C THR A 302 -19.07 11.72 11.93
N ILE A 303 -18.17 12.70 11.81
CA ILE A 303 -17.33 12.89 10.63
C ILE A 303 -15.91 12.42 10.96
N LEU A 304 -15.39 11.47 10.19
CA LEU A 304 -14.07 10.87 10.39
C LEU A 304 -13.22 11.08 9.14
N ARG A 305 -12.06 11.72 9.27
CA ARG A 305 -11.11 11.95 8.17
C ARG A 305 -10.65 10.60 7.60
N LEU A 306 -10.64 10.46 6.28
CA LEU A 306 -10.11 9.27 5.60
C LEU A 306 -8.86 9.60 4.77
N PHE A 307 -8.86 10.71 4.04
CA PHE A 307 -7.75 11.10 3.18
C PHE A 307 -7.63 12.63 3.15
N GLU A 308 -6.40 13.15 3.17
CA GLU A 308 -6.12 14.54 2.79
C GLU A 308 -5.55 14.54 1.38
N GLY A 309 -6.15 15.30 0.47
CA GLY A 309 -5.75 15.40 -0.92
C GLY A 309 -5.16 16.77 -1.26
N ASP A 310 -4.59 16.89 -2.45
CA ASP A 310 -4.29 18.15 -3.14
C ASP A 310 -4.69 17.99 -4.63
N LEU A 311 -5.88 17.44 -4.89
CA LEU A 311 -6.37 17.16 -6.25
C LEU A 311 -7.15 18.37 -6.80
N LEU A 312 -6.63 19.01 -7.85
CA LEU A 312 -7.40 20.02 -8.59
C LEU A 312 -8.53 19.36 -9.41
N LEU A 313 -9.76 19.81 -9.21
CA LEU A 313 -10.92 19.39 -10.00
C LEU A 313 -11.01 20.26 -11.26
N GLY A 314 -11.11 19.62 -12.43
CA GLY A 314 -11.20 20.30 -13.72
C GLY A 314 -12.59 20.89 -13.99
N SER A 315 -12.76 21.46 -15.19
CA SER A 315 -14.06 21.91 -15.72
C SER A 315 -14.95 20.75 -16.22
N THR A 316 -14.40 19.55 -16.34
CA THR A 316 -15.15 18.34 -16.70
C THR A 316 -15.77 17.69 -15.47
N SER A 317 -16.87 16.96 -15.67
CA SER A 317 -17.50 16.15 -14.63
C SER A 317 -16.51 15.16 -14.01
N VAL A 318 -16.55 15.08 -12.69
CA VAL A 318 -15.86 14.09 -11.86
C VAL A 318 -16.86 13.01 -11.48
N PHE A 319 -16.44 11.77 -11.63
CA PHE A 319 -17.20 10.58 -11.27
C PHE A 319 -16.62 10.03 -9.97
N LEU A 320 -17.48 9.75 -9.00
CA LEU A 320 -17.08 9.10 -7.75
C LEU A 320 -17.98 7.89 -7.53
N SER A 321 -17.39 6.76 -7.17
CA SER A 321 -18.13 5.61 -6.65
C SER A 321 -17.53 5.10 -5.35
N TYR A 322 -18.37 4.49 -4.52
CA TYR A 322 -17.92 3.75 -3.35
C TYR A 322 -18.84 2.57 -3.08
N SER A 323 -18.29 1.47 -2.56
CA SER A 323 -19.09 0.33 -2.05
C SER A 323 -19.19 0.39 -0.54
N ALA A 324 -20.40 0.29 0.01
CA ALA A 324 -20.64 0.24 1.44
C ALA A 324 -21.54 -0.94 1.83
N ARG A 325 -21.45 -1.36 3.09
CA ARG A 325 -22.31 -2.37 3.72
C ARG A 325 -22.63 -1.95 5.14
N SER A 326 -23.90 -1.79 5.47
CA SER A 326 -24.36 -1.24 6.75
C SER A 326 -25.34 -2.17 7.46
N ARG A 327 -25.42 -2.10 8.80
CA ARG A 327 -26.38 -2.88 9.61
C ARG A 327 -27.46 -1.99 10.21
N GLY A 328 -28.71 -2.45 10.18
CA GLY A 328 -29.86 -1.75 10.77
C GLY A 328 -30.16 -0.41 10.09
N SER A 329 -30.33 0.66 10.87
CA SER A 329 -30.54 2.03 10.40
C SER A 329 -29.24 2.84 10.20
N SER A 330 -28.08 2.19 10.28
CA SER A 330 -26.77 2.80 10.05
C SER A 330 -26.63 3.20 8.58
N LEU A 331 -26.21 4.44 8.32
CA LEU A 331 -25.92 4.95 7.00
C LEU A 331 -24.50 5.53 6.95
N LEU A 332 -23.88 5.43 5.78
CA LEU A 332 -22.51 5.88 5.54
C LEU A 332 -22.48 6.74 4.27
N GLY A 333 -22.19 8.03 4.46
CA GLY A 333 -21.93 8.99 3.37
C GLY A 333 -20.46 9.37 3.29
N LEU A 334 -20.07 10.07 2.23
CA LEU A 334 -18.75 10.69 2.10
C LEU A 334 -18.87 12.21 2.10
N VAL A 335 -17.92 12.89 2.75
CA VAL A 335 -17.82 14.35 2.78
C VAL A 335 -16.54 14.77 2.06
N LEU A 336 -16.73 15.50 0.97
CA LEU A 336 -15.65 16.14 0.23
C LEU A 336 -15.45 17.56 0.76
N HIS A 337 -14.22 17.90 1.12
CA HIS A 337 -13.80 19.25 1.49
C HIS A 337 -13.09 19.88 0.31
N LEU A 338 -13.64 20.97 -0.19
CA LEU A 338 -13.14 21.69 -1.35
C LEU A 338 -12.62 23.07 -0.94
N SER A 339 -11.56 23.54 -1.57
CA SER A 339 -11.08 24.92 -1.46
C SER A 339 -10.90 25.56 -2.83
N SER A 340 -11.39 26.79 -3.02
CA SER A 340 -11.12 27.60 -4.21
C SER A 340 -9.74 28.29 -4.14
N ALA A 341 -9.30 28.86 -5.26
CA ALA A 341 -8.14 29.76 -5.31
C ALA A 341 -8.27 31.01 -4.41
N THR A 342 -9.50 31.41 -4.04
CA THR A 342 -9.79 32.52 -3.12
C THR A 342 -9.87 32.08 -1.64
N ASN A 343 -9.49 30.83 -1.32
CA ASN A 343 -9.62 30.18 -0.01
C ASN A 343 -11.07 30.04 0.49
N GLU A 344 -12.08 30.13 -0.39
CA GLU A 344 -13.44 29.73 -0.05
C GLU A 344 -13.47 28.22 0.25
N ARG A 345 -14.05 27.81 1.37
CA ARG A 345 -14.12 26.40 1.78
C ARG A 345 -15.55 25.89 1.66
N LYS A 346 -15.74 24.79 0.91
CA LYS A 346 -17.02 24.09 0.76
C LYS A 346 -16.95 22.70 1.35
N LYS A 347 -18.02 22.27 2.03
CA LYS A 347 -18.29 20.87 2.39
C LYS A 347 -19.39 20.34 1.48
N VAL A 348 -19.13 19.26 0.78
CA VAL A 348 -20.07 18.58 -0.11
C VAL A 348 -20.35 17.20 0.45
N LEU A 349 -21.60 16.90 0.77
CA LEU A 349 -22.02 15.58 1.24
C LEU A 349 -22.52 14.73 0.06
N LEU A 350 -21.90 13.57 -0.13
CA LEU A 350 -22.38 12.49 -0.96
C LEU A 350 -23.20 11.54 -0.08
N THR A 351 -24.51 11.47 -0.31
CA THR A 351 -25.44 10.76 0.58
C THR A 351 -25.44 9.25 0.34
N SER A 352 -25.72 8.45 1.38
CA SER A 352 -26.04 7.02 1.21
C SER A 352 -27.29 6.82 0.34
N ASP A 353 -27.53 5.58 -0.09
CA ASP A 353 -28.74 5.06 -0.76
C ASP A 353 -30.05 5.12 0.06
N GLY A 354 -30.10 5.94 1.12
CA GLY A 354 -31.25 6.12 1.99
C GLY A 354 -32.27 7.14 1.48
N ASN A 355 -33.25 7.46 2.32
CA ASN A 355 -34.23 8.51 2.03
C ASN A 355 -33.51 9.88 1.91
N SER A 356 -33.33 10.32 0.67
CA SER A 356 -32.57 11.54 0.34
C SER A 356 -33.23 12.79 0.91
N LEU A 357 -34.57 12.84 0.98
CA LEU A 357 -35.31 13.97 1.57
C LEU A 357 -35.02 14.09 3.08
N LEU A 358 -35.15 13.00 3.84
CA LEU A 358 -34.82 13.00 5.27
C LEU A 358 -33.34 13.30 5.54
N THR A 359 -32.44 12.87 4.64
CA THR A 359 -31.01 13.22 4.71
C THR A 359 -30.82 14.72 4.50
N MET A 360 -31.49 15.31 3.51
CA MET A 360 -31.46 16.76 3.24
C MET A 360 -32.04 17.58 4.38
N GLU A 361 -33.18 17.18 4.94
CA GLU A 361 -33.79 17.85 6.11
C GLU A 361 -32.81 17.88 7.30
N LYS A 362 -32.20 16.74 7.64
CA LYS A 362 -31.25 16.61 8.76
C LYS A 362 -29.96 17.43 8.59
N PHE A 363 -29.48 17.60 7.36
CA PHE A 363 -28.13 18.12 7.10
C PHE A 363 -28.04 19.41 6.26
N SER A 364 -29.17 19.96 5.80
CA SER A 364 -29.26 21.17 4.95
C SER A 364 -28.49 22.40 5.47
N SER A 365 -28.34 22.56 6.79
CA SER A 365 -27.61 23.66 7.42
C SER A 365 -26.11 23.40 7.63
N GLN A 366 -25.63 22.17 7.43
CA GLN A 366 -24.28 21.73 7.79
C GLN A 366 -23.31 21.62 6.59
N PHE A 367 -23.85 21.49 5.37
CA PHE A 367 -23.11 21.30 4.13
C PHE A 367 -23.52 22.34 3.08
N ASN A 368 -22.55 22.79 2.27
CA ASN A 368 -22.81 23.76 1.21
C ASN A 368 -23.58 23.13 0.04
N HIS A 369 -23.31 21.86 -0.23
CA HIS A 369 -24.00 21.07 -1.25
C HIS A 369 -24.23 19.65 -0.76
N MET A 370 -25.31 19.04 -1.23
CA MET A 370 -25.65 17.64 -1.01
C MET A 370 -25.93 17.00 -2.37
N ILE A 371 -25.31 15.85 -2.63
CA ILE A 371 -25.40 15.15 -3.91
C ILE A 371 -25.88 13.74 -3.61
N THR A 372 -27.02 13.39 -4.21
CA THR A 372 -27.59 12.04 -4.15
C THR A 372 -26.96 11.16 -5.22
N PRO A 373 -26.80 9.84 -4.99
CA PRO A 373 -26.30 8.95 -6.02
C PRO A 373 -27.28 8.92 -7.20
N HIS A 374 -26.75 9.00 -8.42
CA HIS A 374 -27.56 8.91 -9.65
C HIS A 374 -27.86 7.45 -10.04
N GLN A 375 -27.02 6.53 -9.56
CA GLN A 375 -27.20 5.09 -9.68
C GLN A 375 -26.73 4.43 -8.38
N VAL A 376 -27.57 3.57 -7.82
CA VAL A 376 -27.20 2.65 -6.74
C VAL A 376 -27.36 1.23 -7.25
N THR A 377 -26.28 0.46 -7.21
CA THR A 377 -26.28 -0.96 -7.59
C THR A 377 -26.22 -1.81 -6.32
N LYS A 378 -27.11 -2.80 -6.22
CA LYS A 378 -27.01 -3.88 -5.22
C LYS A 378 -26.61 -5.14 -5.97
N LEU A 379 -25.61 -5.85 -5.47
CA LEU A 379 -25.15 -7.08 -6.10
C LEU A 379 -26.14 -8.21 -5.80
N GLU A 380 -26.57 -8.95 -6.82
CA GLU A 380 -27.49 -10.08 -6.65
C GLU A 380 -26.84 -11.23 -5.86
N THR A 381 -25.54 -11.41 -6.05
CA THR A 381 -24.70 -12.42 -5.37
C THR A 381 -24.44 -12.08 -3.91
N GLU A 382 -24.20 -10.80 -3.61
CA GLU A 382 -23.85 -10.31 -2.26
C GLU A 382 -24.67 -9.05 -1.91
N PRO A 383 -25.98 -9.20 -1.62
CA PRO A 383 -26.93 -8.08 -1.47
C PRO A 383 -26.67 -7.19 -0.25
N GLY A 384 -25.71 -7.56 0.61
CA GLY A 384 -25.22 -6.70 1.67
C GLY A 384 -24.38 -5.52 1.18
N TRP A 385 -23.79 -5.60 -0.01
CA TRP A 385 -23.02 -4.51 -0.62
C TRP A 385 -23.88 -3.62 -1.51
N THR A 386 -23.78 -2.31 -1.30
CA THR A 386 -24.36 -1.28 -2.17
C THR A 386 -23.25 -0.44 -2.79
N ILE A 387 -23.32 -0.19 -4.09
CA ILE A 387 -22.37 0.65 -4.84
C ILE A 387 -23.09 1.93 -5.21
N SER A 388 -22.65 3.06 -4.67
CA SER A 388 -23.27 4.37 -4.90
C SER A 388 -22.42 5.19 -5.86
N ASN A 389 -23.01 5.63 -6.97
CA ASN A 389 -22.33 6.36 -8.04
C ASN A 389 -22.78 7.82 -8.11
N PHE A 390 -21.83 8.73 -8.23
CA PHE A 390 -22.03 10.19 -8.23
C PHE A 390 -21.35 10.80 -9.46
N CYS A 391 -21.95 11.87 -9.99
CA CYS A 391 -21.39 12.67 -11.06
C CYS A 391 -21.61 14.14 -10.70
N PHE A 392 -20.54 14.95 -10.68
CA PHE A 392 -20.60 16.36 -10.29
C PHE A 392 -19.46 17.16 -10.89
N ALA A 393 -19.56 18.49 -10.87
CA ALA A 393 -18.48 19.40 -11.27
C ALA A 393 -18.33 20.52 -10.24
N PHE A 394 -17.08 20.85 -9.90
CA PHE A 394 -16.71 21.96 -9.02
C PHE A 394 -15.48 22.63 -9.62
N GLU A 395 -15.70 23.38 -10.70
CA GLU A 395 -14.63 24.02 -11.48
C GLU A 395 -13.72 24.88 -10.58
N GLU A 396 -12.41 24.84 -10.82
CA GLU A 396 -11.39 25.61 -10.08
C GLU A 396 -11.30 25.33 -8.57
N HIS A 397 -11.91 24.24 -8.07
CA HIS A 397 -11.77 23.82 -6.69
C HIS A 397 -10.75 22.69 -6.53
N MET A 398 -9.99 22.74 -5.45
CA MET A 398 -9.12 21.65 -5.01
C MET A 398 -9.83 20.77 -3.97
N LEU A 399 -9.87 19.46 -4.20
CA LEU A 399 -10.26 18.46 -3.21
C LEU A 399 -9.11 18.30 -2.21
N THR A 400 -9.34 18.81 -0.99
CA THR A 400 -8.34 18.88 0.08
C THR A 400 -8.52 17.80 1.14
N LYS A 401 -9.72 17.25 1.31
CA LYS A 401 -9.99 16.14 2.23
C LYS A 401 -11.22 15.33 1.86
N ILE A 402 -11.14 14.02 2.05
CA ILE A 402 -12.26 13.07 2.02
C ILE A 402 -12.47 12.57 3.45
N SER A 403 -13.72 12.59 3.92
CA SER A 403 -14.12 12.08 5.24
C SER A 403 -15.34 11.17 5.11
N ALA A 404 -15.52 10.21 6.02
CA ALA A 404 -16.76 9.47 6.18
C ALA A 404 -17.75 10.26 7.05
N LEU A 405 -19.04 10.23 6.73
CA LEU A 405 -20.14 10.67 7.59
C LEU A 405 -20.92 9.44 8.08
N CYS A 406 -20.81 9.15 9.37
CA CYS A 406 -21.58 8.12 10.06
C CYS A 406 -22.86 8.74 10.62
N TYR A 407 -24.04 8.25 10.23
CA TYR A 407 -25.33 8.79 10.70
C TYR A 407 -26.45 7.74 10.68
N LYS A 408 -27.57 8.07 11.32
CA LYS A 408 -28.82 7.30 11.25
C LYS A 408 -29.98 8.19 10.77
N LEU A 409 -31.01 7.55 10.21
CA LEU A 409 -32.32 8.15 9.92
C LEU A 409 -33.42 7.34 10.60
N GLU A 410 -34.53 7.99 10.94
CA GLU A 410 -35.71 7.29 11.43
C GLU A 410 -36.46 6.56 10.30
N ASN A 411 -37.16 5.49 10.65
CA ASN A 411 -38.14 4.77 9.80
C ASN A 411 -37.63 4.01 8.56
N ILE A 412 -36.45 3.37 8.61
CA ILE A 412 -36.20 2.18 7.78
C ILE A 412 -36.75 0.95 8.51
N VAL A 413 -38.04 0.65 8.30
CA VAL A 413 -38.62 -0.65 8.64
C VAL A 413 -38.16 -1.65 7.59
N ASN A 414 -37.01 -2.29 7.81
CA ASN A 414 -36.56 -3.34 6.90
C ASN A 414 -37.43 -4.59 7.05
N VAL A 415 -38.10 -4.94 5.95
CA VAL A 415 -38.84 -6.17 5.79
C VAL A 415 -37.88 -7.36 5.85
N GLN A 416 -38.18 -8.32 6.74
CA GLN A 416 -37.60 -9.66 6.79
C GLN A 416 -36.07 -9.77 6.94
N ALA A 417 -35.60 -9.70 8.18
CA ALA A 417 -34.38 -10.42 8.56
C ALA A 417 -34.73 -11.92 8.71
N THR A 418 -34.21 -12.78 7.82
CA THR A 418 -34.23 -14.23 8.01
C THR A 418 -33.20 -14.64 9.07
N PRO A 419 -33.60 -15.30 10.17
CA PRO A 419 -32.67 -15.69 11.23
C PRO A 419 -31.92 -16.97 10.83
N GLY A 420 -30.63 -16.85 10.47
CA GLY A 420 -29.84 -18.05 10.15
C GLY A 420 -28.44 -17.83 9.58
N SER A 421 -27.48 -17.42 10.41
CA SER A 421 -26.09 -17.91 10.31
C SER A 421 -25.38 -17.81 11.67
N SER A 422 -24.44 -18.72 11.89
CA SER A 422 -23.91 -19.05 13.22
C SER A 422 -23.00 -17.99 13.83
N SER A 423 -23.16 -17.76 15.13
CA SER A 423 -22.20 -17.01 15.95
C SER A 423 -20.80 -17.64 15.89
N ARG A 424 -19.80 -16.84 15.51
CA ARG A 424 -18.39 -17.09 15.82
C ARG A 424 -17.80 -15.87 16.53
N SER A 425 -16.85 -16.13 17.43
CA SER A 425 -16.45 -15.25 18.52
C SER A 425 -15.87 -13.91 18.07
N ILE A 426 -16.51 -12.82 18.49
CA ILE A 426 -16.07 -11.43 18.35
C ILE A 426 -14.94 -11.15 19.36
N PRO A 427 -13.83 -10.47 18.97
CA PRO A 427 -12.85 -9.94 19.93
C PRO A 427 -13.49 -8.92 20.87
N MET A 428 -12.99 -8.79 22.10
CA MET A 428 -13.69 -8.16 23.22
C MET A 428 -13.77 -6.62 23.16
N PHE A 429 -14.53 -6.07 22.20
CA PHE A 429 -14.87 -4.64 22.12
C PHE A 429 -16.40 -4.44 22.00
N ALA A 430 -16.98 -3.85 23.05
CA ALA A 430 -18.35 -3.34 23.16
C ALA A 430 -19.49 -4.25 22.62
N ALA A 431 -19.90 -5.22 23.43
CA ALA A 431 -21.27 -5.73 23.38
C ALA A 431 -22.25 -4.58 23.74
N GLY A 432 -22.80 -3.92 22.73
CA GLY A 432 -23.61 -2.70 22.89
C GLY A 432 -23.52 -1.68 21.75
N SER A 433 -22.68 -1.91 20.74
CA SER A 433 -22.61 -1.08 19.53
C SER A 433 -23.93 -1.10 18.75
N ASP A 434 -24.48 0.09 18.46
CA ASP A 434 -25.76 0.27 17.77
C ASP A 434 -25.62 0.98 16.41
N TYR A 435 -24.41 1.41 16.05
CA TYR A 435 -24.01 1.85 14.71
C TYR A 435 -22.95 0.92 14.14
N TYR A 436 -23.12 0.49 12.90
CA TYR A 436 -22.16 -0.35 12.20
C TYR A 436 -22.25 -0.16 10.67
N ALA A 437 -21.11 0.15 10.04
CA ALA A 437 -20.95 0.19 8.59
C ALA A 437 -19.53 -0.20 8.16
N VAL A 438 -19.37 -0.65 6.91
CA VAL A 438 -18.10 -1.02 6.28
C VAL A 438 -17.99 -0.30 4.95
N LEU A 439 -16.82 0.26 4.63
CA LEU A 439 -16.48 0.84 3.34
C LEU A 439 -15.48 -0.08 2.62
N GLY A 440 -15.87 -0.58 1.46
CA GLY A 440 -15.12 -1.57 0.69
C GLY A 440 -14.21 -0.98 -0.38
N HIS A 441 -14.58 0.14 -1.00
CA HIS A 441 -13.68 0.93 -1.86
C HIS A 441 -14.12 2.39 -1.97
N ILE A 442 -13.22 3.25 -2.44
CA ILE A 442 -13.49 4.56 -3.03
C ILE A 442 -12.80 4.62 -4.40
N LEU A 443 -13.52 5.03 -5.44
CA LEU A 443 -12.99 5.37 -6.75
C LEU A 443 -13.35 6.82 -7.08
N ILE A 444 -12.39 7.60 -7.57
CA ILE A 444 -12.61 8.92 -8.17
C ILE A 444 -11.99 8.91 -9.57
N ASN A 445 -12.73 9.36 -10.58
CA ASN A 445 -12.31 9.35 -11.96
C ASN A 445 -12.73 10.62 -12.73
N GLY A 446 -11.97 10.95 -13.79
CA GLY A 446 -12.21 12.12 -14.65
C GLY A 446 -13.04 11.84 -15.90
N TYR A 447 -13.47 10.58 -16.09
CA TYR A 447 -14.26 10.13 -17.22
C TYR A 447 -15.31 9.09 -16.77
N ALA A 448 -16.40 8.99 -17.53
CA ALA A 448 -17.39 7.93 -17.34
C ALA A 448 -16.80 6.57 -17.75
N GLN A 449 -17.04 5.52 -16.95
CA GLN A 449 -16.56 4.17 -17.22
C GLN A 449 -17.21 3.58 -18.48
N ASN A 450 -16.54 3.74 -19.62
CA ASN A 450 -16.83 3.07 -20.90
C ASN A 450 -15.65 2.16 -21.32
N PHE A 451 -14.85 1.69 -20.36
CA PHE A 451 -13.70 0.85 -20.62
C PHE A 451 -14.13 -0.59 -20.95
N GLN A 452 -13.49 -1.21 -21.95
CA GLN A 452 -13.69 -2.61 -22.30
C GLN A 452 -12.37 -3.36 -22.18
N PHE A 453 -12.39 -4.48 -21.46
CA PHE A 453 -11.23 -5.36 -21.33
C PHE A 453 -10.88 -6.00 -22.69
N PRO A 454 -9.59 -6.12 -23.04
CA PRO A 454 -9.17 -6.86 -24.23
C PRO A 454 -9.62 -8.32 -24.14
N PRO A 455 -10.19 -8.91 -25.21
CA PRO A 455 -10.61 -10.30 -25.20
C PRO A 455 -9.41 -11.23 -24.98
N SER A 456 -9.66 -12.41 -24.41
CA SER A 456 -8.70 -13.52 -24.24
C SER A 456 -7.68 -13.66 -25.39
N THR A 457 -8.13 -13.59 -26.65
CA THR A 457 -7.30 -13.71 -27.85
C THR A 457 -6.27 -12.60 -28.08
N SER A 458 -6.42 -11.44 -27.43
CA SER A 458 -5.49 -10.30 -27.50
C SER A 458 -4.25 -10.50 -26.63
N TRP A 459 -4.22 -11.49 -25.75
CA TRP A 459 -3.08 -11.80 -24.90
C TRP A 459 -2.24 -12.94 -25.47
N LEU A 460 -0.95 -12.95 -25.17
CA LEU A 460 -0.05 -14.08 -25.35
C LEU A 460 0.33 -14.60 -23.98
N LEU A 461 0.05 -15.87 -23.71
CA LEU A 461 0.39 -16.56 -22.48
C LEU A 461 1.46 -17.62 -22.77
N GLU A 462 2.49 -17.66 -21.95
CA GLU A 462 3.64 -18.55 -22.04
C GLU A 462 3.87 -19.18 -20.66
N ASN A 463 4.50 -20.37 -20.64
CA ASN A 463 4.94 -21.02 -19.41
C ASN A 463 6.44 -21.29 -19.43
N GLN A 464 7.04 -21.31 -18.25
CA GLN A 464 8.47 -21.53 -18.04
C GLN A 464 8.70 -22.33 -16.75
N TYR A 465 9.87 -22.94 -16.62
CA TYR A 465 10.32 -23.64 -15.39
C TYR A 465 9.33 -24.69 -14.86
N ILE A 466 8.62 -25.39 -15.75
CA ILE A 466 7.75 -26.51 -15.38
C ILE A 466 8.57 -27.57 -14.64
N LYS A 467 8.11 -27.93 -13.45
CA LYS A 467 8.67 -29.01 -12.64
C LYS A 467 7.53 -29.84 -12.07
N TRP A 468 7.51 -31.11 -12.44
CA TRP A 468 6.63 -32.11 -11.89
C TRP A 468 7.30 -32.87 -10.75
N SER A 469 6.52 -33.30 -9.77
CA SER A 469 6.96 -34.23 -8.72
C SER A 469 5.80 -35.10 -8.22
N SER A 470 6.08 -36.36 -7.89
CA SER A 470 5.09 -37.28 -7.31
C SER A 470 5.14 -37.21 -5.79
N ALA A 471 3.96 -37.11 -5.16
CA ALA A 471 3.77 -37.18 -3.73
C ALA A 471 2.62 -38.15 -3.41
N SER A 472 2.94 -39.45 -3.34
CA SER A 472 1.98 -40.54 -3.09
C SER A 472 0.95 -40.73 -4.23
N GLN A 473 -0.36 -40.61 -3.96
CA GLN A 473 -1.43 -40.71 -4.97
C GLN A 473 -1.69 -39.39 -5.72
N GLU A 474 -0.93 -38.33 -5.41
CA GLU A 474 -1.08 -36.99 -5.97
C GLU A 474 0.20 -36.57 -6.72
N SER A 475 0.02 -35.69 -7.71
CA SER A 475 1.13 -35.05 -8.43
C SER A 475 1.18 -33.57 -8.08
N ASN A 476 2.38 -33.03 -7.93
CA ASN A 476 2.60 -31.61 -7.64
C ASN A 476 3.28 -30.94 -8.84
N LEU A 477 2.76 -29.77 -9.21
CA LEU A 477 3.29 -28.93 -10.29
C LEU A 477 3.84 -27.61 -9.73
N SER A 478 5.08 -27.29 -10.08
CA SER A 478 5.58 -25.92 -10.01
C SER A 478 5.78 -25.36 -11.42
N ILE A 479 5.38 -24.12 -11.64
CA ILE A 479 5.33 -23.50 -12.98
C ILE A 479 5.41 -21.97 -12.86
N LYS A 480 6.20 -21.34 -13.73
CA LYS A 480 6.10 -19.90 -13.98
C LYS A 480 5.14 -19.66 -15.14
N LEU A 481 4.15 -18.81 -14.91
CA LEU A 481 3.25 -18.25 -15.91
C LEU A 481 3.74 -16.84 -16.27
N THR A 482 3.68 -16.49 -17.55
CA THR A 482 3.96 -15.13 -18.05
C THR A 482 2.94 -14.76 -19.10
N TRP A 483 2.46 -13.52 -19.09
CA TRP A 483 1.52 -13.00 -20.10
C TRP A 483 1.99 -11.66 -20.66
N ARG A 484 1.42 -11.27 -21.80
CA ARG A 484 1.55 -9.91 -22.34
C ARG A 484 0.41 -9.61 -23.30
N LEU A 485 0.00 -8.35 -23.35
CA LEU A 485 -0.93 -7.87 -24.37
C LEU A 485 -0.21 -7.80 -25.72
N LYS A 486 -0.79 -8.38 -26.78
CA LYS A 486 -0.17 -8.45 -28.11
C LYS A 486 -0.06 -7.08 -28.80
N ASN A 487 -1.07 -6.23 -28.60
CA ASN A 487 -1.19 -4.90 -29.21
C ASN A 487 -1.84 -3.94 -28.21
N GLY A 488 -1.34 -2.70 -28.12
CA GLY A 488 -1.85 -1.69 -27.21
C GLY A 488 -0.93 -1.47 -26.00
N ASN A 489 -1.40 -0.70 -25.02
CA ASN A 489 -0.65 -0.40 -23.81
C ASN A 489 -1.22 -1.20 -22.61
N ALA A 490 -0.35 -1.91 -21.89
CA ALA A 490 -0.72 -2.64 -20.68
C ALA A 490 -0.82 -1.74 -19.44
N ASP A 491 -0.30 -0.49 -19.47
CA ASP A 491 -0.31 0.48 -18.35
C ASP A 491 -1.70 0.73 -17.71
N MET A 492 -2.80 0.33 -18.35
CA MET A 492 -4.17 0.44 -17.81
C MET A 492 -4.55 -0.68 -16.83
N PHE A 493 -3.74 -1.74 -16.75
CA PHE A 493 -3.92 -2.89 -15.88
C PHE A 493 -2.76 -2.93 -14.88
N SER A 494 -3.06 -2.90 -13.59
CA SER A 494 -2.06 -3.07 -12.54
C SER A 494 -2.11 -4.44 -11.90
N ARG A 495 -3.27 -5.10 -11.91
CA ARG A 495 -3.55 -6.29 -11.10
C ARG A 495 -4.05 -7.45 -11.98
N TYR A 496 -3.58 -8.64 -11.64
CA TYR A 496 -3.99 -9.89 -12.28
C TYR A 496 -4.31 -10.93 -11.20
N ASN A 497 -5.53 -11.45 -11.17
CA ASN A 497 -5.90 -12.59 -10.32
C ASN A 497 -5.68 -13.90 -11.09
N ILE A 498 -4.97 -14.85 -10.49
CA ILE A 498 -4.62 -16.13 -11.10
C ILE A 498 -5.54 -17.21 -10.52
N TYR A 499 -6.19 -17.95 -11.41
CA TYR A 499 -7.03 -19.10 -11.07
C TYR A 499 -6.56 -20.34 -11.82
N VAL A 500 -6.94 -21.52 -11.33
CA VAL A 500 -6.77 -22.80 -12.03
C VAL A 500 -8.06 -23.62 -12.02
N SER A 501 -8.46 -24.14 -13.18
CA SER A 501 -9.47 -25.19 -13.30
C SER A 501 -8.77 -26.53 -13.48
N LYS A 502 -9.14 -27.53 -12.67
CA LYS A 502 -8.64 -28.91 -12.75
C LYS A 502 -9.67 -29.76 -13.50
N ILE A 503 -9.32 -30.26 -14.68
CA ILE A 503 -10.24 -30.92 -15.63
C ILE A 503 -9.92 -32.41 -15.71
N SER A 504 -10.95 -33.25 -15.52
CA SER A 504 -10.89 -34.70 -15.73
C SER A 504 -11.31 -35.08 -17.15
N PRO A 505 -10.80 -36.20 -17.70
CA PRO A 505 -11.26 -36.72 -18.98
C PRO A 505 -12.65 -37.35 -18.81
N SER A 506 -13.62 -36.91 -19.61
CA SER A 506 -15.00 -37.41 -19.51
C SER A 506 -15.17 -38.78 -20.17
N SER A 507 -16.22 -39.50 -19.76
CA SER A 507 -16.54 -40.85 -20.26
C SER A 507 -17.53 -40.86 -21.45
N ASN A 508 -17.96 -39.68 -21.93
CA ASN A 508 -18.90 -39.52 -23.04
C ASN A 508 -18.36 -38.54 -24.10
N GLU A 509 -18.21 -38.99 -25.34
CA GLU A 509 -17.61 -38.23 -26.46
C GLU A 509 -18.36 -36.94 -26.87
N ASN A 510 -19.53 -36.65 -26.29
CA ASN A 510 -20.32 -35.44 -26.58
C ASN A 510 -20.59 -34.55 -25.35
N LEU A 511 -20.09 -34.92 -24.18
CA LEU A 511 -20.15 -34.11 -22.97
C LEU A 511 -18.79 -34.17 -22.27
N VAL A 512 -18.07 -33.05 -22.28
CA VAL A 512 -16.97 -32.85 -21.35
C VAL A 512 -17.61 -32.68 -19.97
N ASP A 513 -17.63 -33.78 -19.20
CA ASP A 513 -17.84 -33.76 -17.75
C ASP A 513 -16.68 -33.01 -17.09
N VAL A 514 -16.66 -31.69 -17.27
CA VAL A 514 -15.96 -30.79 -16.39
C VAL A 514 -16.44 -31.13 -14.98
N ILE A 515 -15.53 -31.20 -14.01
CA ILE A 515 -15.91 -31.04 -12.61
C ILE A 515 -16.41 -29.60 -12.48
N HIS A 516 -17.70 -29.38 -12.79
CA HIS A 516 -18.38 -28.10 -12.67
C HIS A 516 -18.41 -27.72 -11.18
N GLY A 517 -17.38 -27.01 -10.74
CA GLY A 517 -17.14 -26.80 -9.31
C GLY A 517 -15.92 -25.95 -9.02
N LEU A 518 -16.06 -24.63 -9.26
CA LEU A 518 -15.18 -23.53 -8.83
C LEU A 518 -13.76 -23.53 -9.43
N GLU A 519 -13.47 -22.48 -10.20
CA GLU A 519 -12.12 -21.99 -10.46
C GLU A 519 -11.38 -21.76 -9.13
N GLU A 520 -10.30 -22.51 -8.89
CA GLU A 520 -9.51 -22.39 -7.67
C GLU A 520 -8.63 -21.14 -7.77
N TYR A 521 -8.83 -20.18 -6.87
CA TYR A 521 -7.97 -19.00 -6.77
C TYR A 521 -6.58 -19.38 -6.26
N VAL A 522 -5.54 -19.06 -7.04
CA VAL A 522 -4.14 -19.41 -6.76
C VAL A 522 -3.37 -18.22 -6.17
N GLY A 523 -3.68 -16.99 -6.59
CA GLY A 523 -3.00 -15.79 -6.10
C GLY A 523 -3.25 -14.53 -6.93
N VAL A 524 -2.52 -13.47 -6.61
CA VAL A 524 -2.56 -12.17 -7.31
C VAL A 524 -1.15 -11.74 -7.66
N ALA A 525 -0.99 -11.22 -8.88
CA ALA A 525 0.21 -10.54 -9.35
C ALA A 525 -0.10 -9.05 -9.61
N GLU A 526 0.90 -8.20 -9.39
CA GLU A 526 0.90 -6.80 -9.84
C GLU A 526 2.00 -6.58 -10.91
N THR A 527 2.41 -7.68 -11.56
CA THR A 527 3.32 -7.79 -12.70
C THR A 527 2.73 -8.80 -13.68
N GLU A 528 3.23 -8.86 -14.92
CA GLU A 528 2.75 -9.80 -15.95
C GLU A 528 3.34 -11.23 -15.83
N ASP A 529 3.76 -11.62 -14.63
CA ASP A 529 4.29 -12.93 -14.33
C ASP A 529 3.91 -13.43 -12.93
N PHE A 530 3.72 -14.74 -12.81
CA PHE A 530 3.38 -15.37 -11.53
C PHE A 530 3.99 -16.77 -11.44
N TYR A 531 4.52 -17.12 -10.27
CA TYR A 531 5.07 -18.44 -10.01
C TYR A 531 4.14 -19.22 -9.08
N VAL A 532 3.65 -20.35 -9.58
CA VAL A 532 2.91 -21.33 -8.78
C VAL A 532 3.91 -22.36 -8.28
N SER A 533 3.97 -22.59 -6.97
CA SER A 533 4.80 -23.64 -6.38
C SER A 533 3.92 -24.78 -5.86
N ASP A 534 4.32 -26.01 -6.19
CA ASP A 534 3.82 -27.25 -5.57
C ASP A 534 2.29 -27.36 -5.55
N LEU A 535 1.64 -26.93 -6.64
CA LEU A 535 0.20 -27.05 -6.86
C LEU A 535 -0.18 -28.53 -6.85
N VAL A 536 -0.97 -28.93 -5.84
CA VAL A 536 -1.47 -30.29 -5.68
C VAL A 536 -2.52 -30.60 -6.74
N ILE A 537 -2.32 -31.70 -7.47
CA ILE A 537 -3.17 -32.18 -8.55
C ILE A 537 -3.69 -33.57 -8.16
N PRO A 538 -5.00 -33.71 -7.87
CA PRO A 538 -5.61 -34.99 -7.55
C PRO A 538 -5.49 -36.01 -8.68
N SER A 539 -5.50 -37.29 -8.33
CA SER A 539 -5.56 -38.39 -9.30
C SER A 539 -6.79 -38.28 -10.21
N GLY A 540 -6.61 -38.45 -11.52
CA GLY A 540 -7.69 -38.41 -12.51
C GLY A 540 -7.97 -37.04 -13.13
N ILE A 541 -7.18 -36.02 -12.80
CA ILE A 541 -7.11 -34.77 -13.59
C ILE A 541 -6.20 -35.00 -14.80
N SER A 542 -6.69 -34.74 -16.00
CA SER A 542 -5.89 -34.81 -17.24
C SER A 542 -5.30 -33.47 -17.65
N THR A 543 -6.00 -32.38 -17.35
CA THR A 543 -5.69 -31.06 -17.92
C THR A 543 -5.89 -29.96 -16.88
N LEU A 544 -4.98 -29.00 -16.84
CA LEU A 544 -5.07 -27.78 -16.06
C LEU A 544 -5.35 -26.60 -16.97
N LYS A 545 -6.30 -25.74 -16.60
CA LYS A 545 -6.56 -24.46 -17.26
C LYS A 545 -6.22 -23.33 -16.29
N PHE A 546 -5.08 -22.69 -16.47
CA PHE A 546 -4.73 -21.48 -15.75
C PHE A 546 -5.44 -20.28 -16.38
N ILE A 547 -6.13 -19.47 -15.59
CA ILE A 547 -6.89 -18.29 -16.04
C ILE A 547 -6.27 -17.06 -15.38
N ILE A 548 -5.99 -16.03 -16.17
CA ILE A 548 -5.42 -14.76 -15.72
C ILE A 548 -6.51 -13.70 -15.84
N GLN A 549 -7.24 -13.44 -14.75
CA GLN A 549 -8.26 -12.41 -14.70
C GLN A 549 -7.57 -11.04 -14.62
N VAL A 550 -7.77 -10.22 -15.65
CA VAL A 550 -7.18 -8.88 -15.76
C VAL A 550 -8.03 -7.87 -15.00
N CYS A 551 -7.42 -7.03 -14.16
CA CYS A 551 -8.09 -5.94 -13.45
C CYS A 551 -7.45 -4.58 -13.75
N SER A 552 -8.28 -3.56 -13.93
CA SER A 552 -7.87 -2.19 -14.28
C SER A 552 -7.52 -1.34 -13.06
N LEU A 553 -6.83 -0.22 -13.29
CA LEU A 553 -6.42 0.76 -12.26
C LEU A 553 -7.58 1.32 -11.41
N ASP A 554 -8.82 1.25 -11.90
CA ASP A 554 -10.03 1.67 -11.19
C ASP A 554 -10.72 0.54 -10.41
N GLY A 555 -10.10 -0.65 -10.35
CA GLY A 555 -10.52 -1.78 -9.54
C GLY A 555 -11.60 -2.67 -10.17
N ALA A 556 -12.04 -2.38 -11.39
CA ALA A 556 -12.87 -3.31 -12.15
C ALA A 556 -12.04 -4.53 -12.61
N CYS A 557 -12.67 -5.70 -12.72
CA CYS A 557 -12.03 -6.91 -13.20
C CYS A 557 -12.77 -7.49 -14.42
N GLN A 558 -12.03 -8.10 -15.33
CA GLN A 558 -12.59 -8.85 -16.44
C GLN A 558 -13.38 -10.06 -15.91
N LYS A 559 -14.43 -10.48 -16.63
CA LYS A 559 -15.12 -11.73 -16.30
C LYS A 559 -14.21 -12.95 -16.52
N LEU A 560 -14.33 -13.98 -15.68
CA LEU A 560 -13.45 -15.14 -15.75
C LEU A 560 -13.60 -15.92 -17.06
N GLU A 561 -14.81 -16.00 -17.61
CA GLU A 561 -15.09 -16.66 -18.88
C GLU A 561 -14.56 -15.91 -20.11
N GLU A 562 -14.33 -14.60 -20.01
CA GLU A 562 -13.76 -13.75 -21.06
C GLU A 562 -12.22 -13.60 -20.96
N SER A 563 -11.65 -14.04 -19.84
CA SER A 563 -10.25 -13.81 -19.47
C SER A 563 -9.25 -14.64 -20.30
N PRO A 564 -8.00 -14.18 -20.45
CA PRO A 564 -6.92 -14.97 -21.02
C PRO A 564 -6.61 -16.23 -20.20
N PHE A 565 -6.33 -17.34 -20.88
CA PHE A 565 -6.03 -18.62 -20.24
C PHE A 565 -4.93 -19.42 -20.98
N LEU A 566 -4.29 -20.32 -20.23
CA LEU A 566 -3.32 -21.30 -20.71
C LEU A 566 -3.79 -22.70 -20.31
N GLN A 567 -3.81 -23.64 -21.25
CA GLN A 567 -4.01 -25.06 -20.95
C GLN A 567 -2.68 -25.80 -20.88
N LEU A 568 -2.58 -26.73 -19.94
CA LEU A 568 -1.43 -27.62 -19.74
C LEU A 568 -1.95 -29.03 -19.47
N GLU A 569 -1.50 -30.01 -20.26
CA GLU A 569 -1.78 -31.41 -19.97
C GLU A 569 -0.93 -31.89 -18.78
N VAL A 570 -1.53 -32.71 -17.93
CA VAL A 570 -0.88 -33.31 -16.77
C VAL A 570 0.04 -34.45 -17.24
N GLU A 571 1.31 -34.40 -16.85
CA GLU A 571 2.24 -35.49 -17.13
C GLU A 571 1.85 -36.75 -16.33
N ASN A 572 1.75 -37.89 -17.02
CA ASN A 572 1.57 -39.19 -16.38
C ASN A 572 2.87 -39.61 -15.67
N LEU A 573 3.05 -39.14 -14.43
CA LEU A 573 4.08 -39.59 -13.49
C LEU A 573 3.71 -40.99 -12.97
N LEU A 574 4.04 -42.03 -13.76
CA LEU A 574 3.87 -43.45 -13.43
C LEU A 574 4.83 -43.93 -12.33
#